data_AF-A0A2D9SA88-F1
#
_entry.id   AF-A0A2D9SA88-F1
#
_cell.length_a   1.000
_cell.length_b   1.000
_cell.length_c   1.000
_cell.angle_alpha   90.00
_cell.angle_beta   90.00
_cell.angle_gamma   90.00
#
_symmetry.space_group_name_H-M   'P 1'
#
loop_
_entity.id
_entity.type
_entity.pdbx_description
1 polymer ?
#
loop_
_entity_poly.entity_id
_entity_poly.type
_entity_poly.pdbx_seq_one_letter_code
_entity_poly.pdbx_strand_id
1 'polypeptide(L)'
;QFRELRQNISPDKRLQMVISGGRIPQSVMSQVSQATSSEAIVDALRRSNAFDDIGFDEAIEQSEAIGSLDPIATLLTHKRHAILRRFAYLNPVSAFPVIYYIERKVLEIQNLRLLVRGKTIGLTAEVLEAHMDF
;
A
#
# COMPACT_ATOMS: atom_id res chain seq x y z
N GLN A 1 -4.79 -4.64 -8.68
CA GLN A 1 -3.87 -5.27 -9.65
C GLN A 1 -3.25 -6.58 -9.11
N PHE A 2 -2.32 -6.56 -8.14
CA PHE A 2 -1.72 -7.80 -7.59
C PHE A 2 -2.76 -8.78 -7.00
N ARG A 3 -3.67 -8.29 -6.16
CA ARG A 3 -4.76 -9.10 -5.58
C ARG A 3 -5.67 -9.69 -6.66
N GLU A 4 -6.03 -8.87 -7.65
CA GLU A 4 -6.89 -9.29 -8.76
C GLU A 4 -6.24 -10.39 -9.61
N LEU A 5 -4.91 -10.34 -9.79
CA LEU A 5 -4.14 -11.38 -10.47
C LEU A 5 -4.23 -12.71 -9.70
N ARG A 6 -4.02 -12.71 -8.37
CA ARG A 6 -4.21 -13.91 -7.53
C ARG A 6 -5.65 -14.45 -7.56
N GLN A 7 -6.63 -13.59 -7.82
CA GLN A 7 -8.05 -13.94 -7.90
C GLN A 7 -8.51 -14.31 -9.33
N ASN A 8 -7.60 -14.35 -10.30
CA ASN A 8 -7.89 -14.63 -11.71
C ASN A 8 -8.99 -13.72 -12.30
N ILE A 9 -9.00 -12.45 -11.91
CA ILE A 9 -9.94 -11.45 -12.45
C ILE A 9 -9.49 -11.06 -13.86
N SER A 10 -10.44 -10.99 -14.81
CA SER A 10 -10.15 -10.66 -16.20
C SER A 10 -9.53 -9.27 -16.36
N PRO A 11 -8.62 -9.06 -17.35
CA PRO A 11 -7.98 -7.77 -17.59
C PRO A 11 -8.94 -6.58 -17.71
N ASP A 12 -10.05 -6.76 -18.44
CA ASP A 12 -11.03 -5.70 -18.64
C ASP A 12 -11.70 -5.29 -17.33
N LYS A 13 -12.00 -6.26 -16.46
CA LYS A 13 -12.57 -6.01 -15.14
C LYS A 13 -11.56 -5.37 -14.20
N ARG A 14 -10.28 -5.75 -14.27
CA ARG A 14 -9.19 -5.09 -13.52
C ARG A 14 -9.06 -3.62 -13.91
N LEU A 15 -9.18 -3.30 -15.20
CA LEU A 15 -9.12 -1.93 -15.68
C LEU A 15 -10.30 -1.09 -15.16
N GLN A 16 -11.50 -1.66 -15.13
CA GLN A 16 -12.68 -0.99 -14.57
C GLN A 16 -12.58 -0.72 -13.05
N MET A 17 -11.76 -1.49 -12.34
CA MET A 17 -11.50 -1.29 -10.90
C MET A 17 -10.44 -0.22 -10.62
N VAL A 18 -9.78 0.34 -11.65
CA VAL A 18 -8.80 1.41 -11.48
C VAL A 18 -9.49 2.69 -11.06
N ILE A 19 -9.11 3.20 -9.88
CA ILE A 19 -9.57 4.49 -9.38
C ILE A 19 -8.80 5.61 -10.10
N SER A 20 -9.53 6.55 -10.71
CA SER A 20 -8.96 7.71 -11.40
C SER A 20 -8.42 8.77 -10.44
N GLY A 21 -7.58 9.68 -10.95
CA GLY A 21 -7.03 10.80 -10.17
C GLY A 21 -5.69 10.53 -9.49
N GLY A 22 -5.12 9.34 -9.67
CA GLY A 22 -3.75 9.02 -9.25
C GLY A 22 -2.68 9.71 -10.11
N ARG A 23 -1.41 9.63 -9.66
CA ARG A 23 -0.26 10.18 -10.41
C ARG A 23 0.23 9.26 -11.53
N ILE A 24 -0.15 7.98 -11.50
CA ILE A 24 0.21 7.02 -12.54
C ILE A 24 -0.70 7.26 -13.76
N PRO A 25 -0.14 7.47 -14.97
CA PRO A 25 -0.94 7.71 -16.16
C PRO A 25 -1.88 6.55 -16.47
N GLN A 26 -3.07 6.86 -17.01
CA GLN A 26 -4.05 5.85 -17.38
C GLN A 26 -3.50 4.85 -18.41
N SER A 27 -2.63 5.30 -19.34
CA SER A 27 -1.97 4.42 -20.30
C SER A 27 -1.11 3.34 -19.64
N VAL A 28 -0.40 3.70 -18.56
CA VAL A 28 0.39 2.75 -17.76
C VAL A 28 -0.53 1.81 -17.00
N MET A 29 -1.60 2.31 -16.38
CA MET A 29 -2.57 1.47 -15.66
C MET A 29 -3.30 0.49 -16.59
N SER A 30 -3.55 0.87 -17.85
CA SER A 30 -4.06 -0.04 -18.87
C SER A 30 -3.08 -1.19 -19.14
N GLN A 31 -1.77 -0.92 -19.25
CA GLN A 31 -0.76 -1.97 -19.42
C GLN A 31 -0.67 -2.88 -18.19
N VAL A 32 -0.68 -2.29 -16.99
CA VAL A 32 -0.69 -3.03 -15.72
C VAL A 32 -1.91 -3.96 -15.63
N SER A 33 -3.08 -3.49 -16.05
CA SER A 33 -4.31 -4.28 -16.04
C SER A 33 -4.30 -5.45 -17.04
N GLN A 34 -3.38 -5.45 -18.01
CA GLN A 34 -3.18 -6.54 -18.97
C GLN A 34 -2.08 -7.52 -18.54
N ALA A 35 -1.27 -7.19 -17.52
CA ALA A 35 -0.15 -8.02 -17.08
C ALA A 35 -0.61 -9.36 -16.49
N THR A 36 0.11 -10.43 -16.82
CA THR A 36 -0.21 -11.82 -16.42
C THR A 36 0.65 -12.36 -15.29
N SER A 37 1.72 -11.66 -14.88
CA SER A 37 2.52 -11.99 -13.70
C SER A 37 2.74 -10.76 -12.80
N SER A 38 3.17 -11.01 -11.55
CA SER A 38 3.56 -9.95 -10.62
C SER A 38 4.75 -9.14 -11.15
N GLU A 39 5.77 -9.78 -11.76
CA GLU A 39 6.91 -9.05 -12.33
C GLU A 39 6.45 -8.15 -13.49
N ALA A 40 5.57 -8.66 -14.37
CA ALA A 40 5.03 -7.88 -15.47
C ALA A 40 4.22 -6.65 -15.00
N ILE A 41 3.56 -6.74 -13.84
CA ILE A 41 2.91 -5.58 -13.22
C ILE A 41 3.96 -4.52 -12.82
N VAL A 42 5.03 -4.94 -12.15
CA VAL A 42 6.09 -4.03 -11.69
C VAL A 42 6.80 -3.37 -12.86
N ASP A 43 7.17 -4.16 -13.87
CA ASP A 43 7.85 -3.66 -15.06
C ASP A 43 7.00 -2.65 -15.83
N ALA A 44 5.68 -2.85 -15.88
CA ALA A 44 4.76 -1.87 -16.43
C ALA A 44 4.71 -0.60 -15.57
N LEU A 45 4.66 -0.71 -14.24
CA LEU A 45 4.64 0.43 -13.32
C LEU A 45 5.93 1.26 -13.40
N ARG A 46 7.10 0.61 -13.52
CA ARG A 46 8.43 1.25 -13.67
C ARG A 46 8.55 2.17 -14.87
N ARG A 47 7.69 2.03 -15.88
CA ARG A 47 7.62 2.95 -17.04
C ARG A 47 7.06 4.33 -16.67
N SER A 48 6.44 4.46 -15.50
CA SER A 48 5.89 5.72 -15.00
C SER A 48 6.89 6.45 -14.11
N ASN A 49 7.24 7.68 -14.46
CA ASN A 49 8.05 8.55 -13.59
C ASN A 49 7.39 8.84 -12.23
N ALA A 50 6.08 8.62 -12.10
CA ALA A 50 5.37 8.79 -10.85
C ALA A 50 5.39 7.53 -9.96
N PHE A 51 5.88 6.40 -10.48
CA PHE A 51 6.07 5.20 -9.70
C PHE A 51 7.40 5.27 -8.96
N ASP A 52 7.33 5.16 -7.64
CA ASP A 52 8.49 5.08 -6.78
C ASP A 52 8.73 3.60 -6.45
N ASP A 53 9.82 3.06 -6.98
CA ASP A 53 10.18 1.64 -6.89
C ASP A 53 10.96 1.31 -5.60
N ILE A 54 11.32 2.31 -4.80
CA ILE A 54 12.09 2.08 -3.57
C ILE A 54 11.28 1.18 -2.63
N GLY A 55 11.88 0.06 -2.22
CA GLY A 55 11.30 -0.95 -1.34
C GLY A 55 10.29 -1.89 -2.00
N PHE A 56 9.95 -1.71 -3.29
CA PHE A 56 8.97 -2.56 -3.96
C PHE A 56 9.52 -3.97 -4.24
N ASP A 57 10.77 -4.09 -4.67
CA ASP A 57 11.42 -5.39 -4.88
C ASP A 57 11.49 -6.20 -3.58
N GLU A 58 11.93 -5.58 -2.48
CA GLU A 58 11.99 -6.21 -1.16
C GLU A 58 10.58 -6.63 -0.68
N ALA A 59 9.58 -5.77 -0.84
CA ALA A 59 8.20 -6.09 -0.47
C ALA A 59 7.62 -7.25 -1.29
N ILE A 60 8.00 -7.39 -2.56
CA ILE A 60 7.59 -8.51 -3.41
C ILE A 60 8.25 -9.80 -2.96
N GLU A 61 9.56 -9.78 -2.75
CA GLU A 61 10.31 -10.94 -2.26
C GLU A 61 9.74 -11.45 -0.93
N GLN A 62 9.49 -10.55 0.03
CA GLN A 62 8.86 -10.90 1.30
C GLN A 62 7.44 -11.43 1.11
N SER A 63 6.65 -10.81 0.22
CA SER A 63 5.28 -11.24 -0.09
C SER A 63 5.23 -12.64 -0.70
N GLU A 64 6.21 -13.00 -1.52
CA GLU A 64 6.36 -14.34 -2.09
C GLU A 64 6.79 -15.35 -1.02
N ALA A 65 7.77 -14.99 -0.18
CA ALA A 65 8.27 -15.85 0.88
C ALA A 65 7.20 -16.24 1.89
N ILE A 66 6.32 -15.32 2.28
CA ILE A 66 5.25 -15.56 3.27
C ILE A 66 3.89 -15.89 2.64
N GLY A 67 3.78 -15.83 1.30
CA GLY A 67 2.53 -16.08 0.58
C GLY A 67 1.44 -15.01 0.78
N SER A 68 1.72 -13.88 1.42
CA SER A 68 0.77 -12.80 1.69
C SER A 68 1.13 -11.51 0.93
N LEU A 69 0.13 -10.73 0.53
CA LEU A 69 0.35 -9.40 -0.08
C LEU A 69 0.57 -8.29 0.96
N ASP A 70 0.59 -8.63 2.25
CA ASP A 70 0.71 -7.66 3.34
C ASP A 70 1.97 -6.78 3.22
N PRO A 71 3.17 -7.28 2.88
CA PRO A 71 4.36 -6.44 2.75
C PRO A 71 4.19 -5.32 1.71
N ILE A 72 3.55 -5.64 0.57
CA ILE A 72 3.25 -4.67 -0.48
C ILE A 72 2.21 -3.64 0.02
N ALA A 73 1.19 -4.09 0.75
CA ALA A 73 0.18 -3.20 1.32
C ALA A 73 0.77 -2.26 2.39
N THR A 74 1.65 -2.77 3.25
CA THR A 74 2.39 -2.01 4.26
C THR A 74 3.26 -0.95 3.60
N LEU A 75 4.07 -1.33 2.60
CA LEU A 75 4.89 -0.38 1.84
C LEU A 75 4.07 0.78 1.25
N LEU A 76 2.95 0.46 0.59
CA LEU A 76 2.07 1.48 -0.01
C LEU A 76 1.44 2.38 1.05
N THR A 77 1.10 1.83 2.21
CA THR A 77 0.56 2.57 3.36
C THR A 77 1.60 3.54 3.92
N HIS A 78 2.85 3.10 4.08
CA HIS A 78 3.96 3.94 4.53
C HIS A 78 4.24 5.09 3.54
N LYS A 79 4.24 4.80 2.23
CA LYS A 79 4.37 5.84 1.18
C LYS A 79 3.22 6.86 1.25
N ARG A 80 1.98 6.39 1.45
CA ARG A 80 0.82 7.28 1.64
C ARG A 80 1.00 8.18 2.86
N HIS A 81 1.44 7.64 4.00
CA HIS A 81 1.67 8.43 5.20
C HIS A 81 2.77 9.47 5.01
N ALA A 82 3.88 9.11 4.33
CA ALA A 82 4.95 10.04 4.02
C ALA A 82 4.46 11.22 3.16
N ILE A 83 3.60 10.93 2.17
CA ILE A 83 2.98 11.95 1.31
C ILE A 83 2.07 12.87 2.14
N LEU A 84 1.17 12.32 2.96
CA LEU A 84 0.24 13.10 3.79
C LEU A 84 1.00 13.98 4.79
N ARG A 85 2.03 13.43 5.44
CA ARG A 85 2.91 14.16 6.35
C ARG A 85 3.54 15.35 5.61
N ARG A 86 4.15 15.11 4.46
CA ARG A 86 4.78 16.17 3.65
C ARG A 86 3.77 17.26 3.26
N PHE A 87 2.56 16.91 2.84
CA PHE A 87 1.54 17.90 2.49
C PHE A 87 1.10 18.75 3.68
N ALA A 88 0.92 18.15 4.85
CA ALA A 88 0.59 18.86 6.08
C ALA A 88 1.65 19.90 6.45
N TYR A 89 2.94 19.55 6.34
CA TYR A 89 4.03 20.48 6.63
C TYR A 89 4.20 21.58 5.58
N LEU A 90 4.00 21.26 4.30
CA LEU A 90 4.11 22.26 3.22
C LEU A 90 2.94 23.24 3.19
N ASN A 91 1.77 22.85 3.71
CA ASN A 91 0.54 23.66 3.68
C ASN A 91 -0.08 23.75 5.08
N PRO A 92 0.60 24.40 6.04
CA PRO A 92 0.19 24.37 7.45
C PRO A 92 -1.13 25.11 7.72
N VAL A 93 -1.50 26.08 6.89
CA VAL A 93 -2.78 26.80 6.98
C VAL A 93 -3.72 26.29 5.88
N SER A 94 -4.13 25.04 6.00
CA SER A 94 -5.05 24.36 5.07
C SER A 94 -5.78 23.20 5.75
N ALA A 95 -6.57 22.43 5.01
CA ALA A 95 -7.17 21.20 5.52
C ALA A 95 -6.16 20.04 5.68
N PHE A 96 -4.98 20.09 5.04
CA PHE A 96 -4.03 18.97 5.03
C PHE A 96 -3.54 18.54 6.42
N PRO A 97 -3.19 19.44 7.37
CA PRO A 97 -2.84 19.04 8.73
C PRO A 97 -3.95 18.28 9.46
N VAL A 98 -5.21 18.67 9.26
CA VAL A 98 -6.36 17.99 9.88
C VAL A 98 -6.53 16.59 9.28
N ILE A 99 -6.43 16.46 7.94
CA ILE A 99 -6.49 15.17 7.25
C ILE A 99 -5.37 14.25 7.74
N TYR A 100 -4.13 14.76 7.82
CA TYR A 100 -2.99 14.01 8.32
C TYR A 100 -3.20 13.56 9.78
N TYR A 101 -3.73 14.45 10.64
CA TYR A 101 -4.05 14.11 12.03
C TYR A 101 -5.08 12.98 12.12
N ILE A 102 -6.18 13.06 11.36
CA ILE A 102 -7.22 12.02 11.34
C ILE A 102 -6.61 10.68 10.90
N GLU A 103 -5.80 10.68 9.85
CA GLU A 103 -5.14 9.48 9.36
C GLU A 103 -4.20 8.86 10.43
N ARG A 104 -3.43 9.69 11.15
CA ARG A 104 -2.60 9.24 12.27
C ARG A 104 -3.44 8.64 13.41
N LYS A 105 -4.62 9.20 13.69
CA LYS A 105 -5.54 8.65 14.69
C LYS A 105 -6.17 7.33 14.29
N VAL A 106 -6.49 7.15 13.00
CA VAL A 106 -6.94 5.85 12.48
C VAL A 106 -5.86 4.79 12.68
N LEU A 107 -4.61 5.10 12.33
CA LEU A 107 -3.46 4.20 12.53
C LEU A 107 -3.26 3.84 14.00
N GLU A 108 -3.29 4.83 14.90
CA GLU A 108 -3.17 4.63 16.34
C GLU A 108 -4.25 3.66 16.87
N ILE A 109 -5.51 3.85 16.47
CA ILE A 109 -6.62 2.97 16.88
C ILE A 109 -6.44 1.54 16.32
N GLN A 110 -5.95 1.40 15.09
CA GLN A 110 -5.65 0.10 14.48
C GLN A 110 -4.57 -0.64 15.27
N ASN A 111 -3.47 0.05 15.60
CA ASN A 111 -2.38 -0.48 16.41
C ASN A 111 -2.84 -0.90 17.81
N LEU A 112 -3.63 -0.07 18.49
CA LEU A 112 -4.22 -0.41 19.80
C LEU A 112 -5.11 -1.65 19.71
N ARG A 113 -5.93 -1.75 18.67
CA ARG A 113 -6.80 -2.91 18.44
C ARG A 113 -5.99 -4.19 18.18
N LEU A 114 -4.93 -4.10 17.38
CA LEU A 114 -4.01 -5.21 17.11
C LEU A 114 -3.36 -5.68 18.41
N LEU A 115 -2.84 -4.76 19.21
CA LEU A 115 -2.22 -5.05 20.50
C LEU A 115 -3.18 -5.75 21.47
N VAL A 116 -4.40 -5.22 21.63
CA VAL A 116 -5.41 -5.83 22.51
C VAL A 116 -5.73 -7.25 22.04
N ARG A 117 -6.02 -7.44 20.76
CA ARG A 117 -6.38 -8.75 20.21
C ARG A 117 -5.24 -9.76 20.32
N GLY A 118 -4.03 -9.38 19.94
CA GLY A 118 -2.88 -10.27 20.02
C GLY A 118 -2.52 -10.63 21.46
N LYS A 119 -2.61 -9.69 22.41
CA LYS A 119 -2.45 -10.01 23.84
C LYS A 119 -3.53 -10.98 24.35
N THR A 120 -4.79 -10.85 23.92
CA THR A 120 -5.86 -11.76 24.37
C THR A 120 -5.68 -13.21 23.91
N ILE A 121 -4.93 -13.45 22.84
CA ILE A 121 -4.61 -14.81 22.35
C ILE A 121 -3.18 -15.26 22.72
N GLY A 122 -2.47 -14.47 23.53
CA GLY A 122 -1.13 -14.83 24.02
C GLY A 122 0.01 -14.63 23.02
N LEU A 123 -0.12 -13.75 22.02
CA LEU A 123 1.00 -13.40 21.15
C LEU A 123 2.13 -12.72 21.96
N THR A 124 3.37 -13.01 21.58
CA THR A 124 4.55 -12.38 22.19
C THR A 124 4.64 -10.91 21.80
N ALA A 125 5.35 -10.12 22.61
CA ALA A 125 5.59 -8.70 22.32
C ALA A 125 6.34 -8.52 20.98
N GLU A 126 7.32 -9.37 20.69
CA GLU A 126 8.08 -9.34 19.44
C GLU A 126 7.18 -9.52 18.21
N VAL A 127 6.25 -10.48 18.25
CA VAL A 127 5.30 -10.70 17.15
C VAL A 127 4.36 -9.50 17.00
N LEU A 128 3.89 -8.93 18.10
CA LEU A 128 3.03 -7.75 18.08
C LEU A 128 3.74 -6.54 17.46
N GLU A 129 4.96 -6.25 17.91
CA GLU A 129 5.77 -5.12 17.45
C GLU A 129 6.10 -5.23 15.96
N ALA A 130 6.40 -6.44 15.46
CA ALA A 130 6.67 -6.68 14.05
C ALA A 130 5.47 -6.38 13.12
N HIS A 131 4.24 -6.33 13.66
CA HIS A 131 3.01 -6.07 12.90
C HIS A 131 2.41 -4.68 13.17
N MET A 132 3.08 -3.84 13.97
CA MET A 132 2.65 -2.46 14.20
C MET A 132 3.25 -1.53 13.15
N ASP A 133 2.40 -0.65 12.61
CA ASP A 133 2.81 0.39 11.65
C ASP A 133 3.07 1.73 12.36
N PHE A 134 3.87 2.63 11.75
CA PHE A 134 4.36 3.88 12.38
C PHE A 134 4.07 5.17 11.60
#